data_AF-D7SNZ4-F1
#
_entry.id   AF-D7SNZ4-F1
#
_cell.length_a   1.000
_cell.length_b   1.000
_cell.length_c   1.000
_cell.angle_alpha   90.00
_cell.angle_beta   90.00
_cell.angle_gamma   90.00
#
_symmetry.space_group_name_H-M   'P 1'
#
loop_
_entity.id
_entity.type
_entity.pdbx_description
1 polymer ?
#
loop_
_entity_poly.entity_id
_entity_poly.type
_entity_poly.pdbx_seq_one_letter_code
_entity_poly.pdbx_strand_id
1 'polypeptide(L)'
;MKIVTYNVNGLRPRISQFGSLLKFLSSLDADIICVQETKLSRHELTADVVMADGYESFFSCTRTNSKGRVGYSGVATFCRVKSAFSSTEVALPIAAEEGFTGLLEKSGGFGTGKDEIPVKAEGLEEFAKDELLKVDSEGRCIITDHGHFVLFNIYGPRADSEDTERIQFKHTFFQILQKRWETLQQQGRRIFVVGDLNIAPAAIDRCDAGPDFEKNEFRRWFRSMLVECGGPFFDVFRAKHPDRREAYTCWSSSTGAEEFNYGSRIDHILSSGSCLHQDHCLQDRIFVTCHVKECDILTQFKRWKPGNKPRWKGGRSIKLEGSDHAPVFMSLMDIPDVAQHSTPSLSARYVPTVHGFQQTIASVLMKRQKAEQVKTFEVSSSFSDENITTRSKQNQRLAQ
;
A
#
# COMPACT_ATOMS: atom_id res chain seq x y z
N MET A 1 2.41 -1.15 -15.69
CA MET A 1 2.30 -1.21 -14.21
C MET A 1 1.17 -0.30 -13.76
N LYS A 2 0.30 -0.70 -12.83
CA LYS A 2 -0.77 0.15 -12.28
C LYS A 2 -0.61 0.33 -10.77
N ILE A 3 -0.69 1.57 -10.31
CA ILE A 3 -0.61 1.95 -8.89
C ILE A 3 -1.96 2.52 -8.46
N VAL A 4 -2.50 2.02 -7.36
CA VAL A 4 -3.74 2.49 -6.73
C VAL A 4 -3.44 3.00 -5.34
N THR A 5 -4.06 4.10 -4.97
CA THR A 5 -4.07 4.61 -3.61
C THR A 5 -5.49 4.76 -3.07
N TYR A 6 -5.73 4.35 -1.82
CA TYR A 6 -7.07 4.29 -1.25
C TYR A 6 -7.07 4.42 0.27
N ASN A 7 -7.62 5.51 0.81
CA ASN A 7 -8.00 5.55 2.22
C ASN A 7 -9.20 4.61 2.44
N VAL A 8 -8.97 3.49 3.11
CA VAL A 8 -9.98 2.41 3.26
C VAL A 8 -10.90 2.60 4.46
N ASN A 9 -10.60 3.57 5.33
CA ASN A 9 -11.32 3.82 6.57
C ASN A 9 -11.56 2.51 7.37
N GLY A 10 -10.47 1.80 7.64
CA GLY A 10 -10.44 0.48 8.25
C GLY A 10 -10.33 -0.66 7.24
N LEU A 11 -9.25 -1.43 7.31
CA LEU A 11 -8.99 -2.54 6.40
C LEU A 11 -9.91 -3.74 6.66
N ARG A 12 -10.19 -4.09 7.92
CA ARG A 12 -11.05 -5.24 8.27
C ARG A 12 -12.47 -5.14 7.69
N PRO A 13 -13.18 -3.99 7.79
CA PRO A 13 -14.46 -3.81 7.11
C PRO A 13 -14.40 -4.04 5.60
N ARG A 14 -13.31 -3.64 4.91
CA ARG A 14 -13.13 -3.91 3.48
C ARG A 14 -12.94 -5.40 3.21
N ILE A 15 -12.07 -6.07 3.96
CA ILE A 15 -11.89 -7.52 3.85
C ILE A 15 -13.23 -8.25 4.03
N SER A 16 -14.01 -7.88 5.04
CA SER A 16 -15.33 -8.47 5.28
C SER A 16 -16.31 -8.20 4.14
N GLN A 17 -16.33 -6.98 3.57
CA GLN A 17 -17.18 -6.63 2.44
C GLN A 17 -16.91 -7.51 1.20
N PHE A 18 -15.64 -7.77 0.89
CA PHE A 18 -15.24 -8.58 -0.27
C PHE A 18 -15.11 -10.07 0.05
N GLY A 19 -15.22 -10.46 1.32
CA GLY A 19 -15.10 -11.82 1.84
C GLY A 19 -13.67 -12.32 2.07
N SER A 20 -12.66 -11.70 1.46
CA SER A 20 -11.24 -11.95 1.75
C SER A 20 -10.35 -10.80 1.31
N LEU A 21 -9.13 -10.73 1.85
CA LEU A 21 -8.13 -9.75 1.43
C LEU A 21 -7.80 -9.88 -0.06
N LEU A 22 -7.58 -11.12 -0.54
CA LEU A 22 -7.29 -11.37 -1.95
C LEU A 22 -8.40 -10.84 -2.88
N LYS A 23 -9.69 -11.07 -2.53
CA LYS A 23 -10.81 -10.57 -3.34
C LYS A 23 -10.89 -9.05 -3.32
N PHE A 24 -10.61 -8.43 -2.17
CA PHE A 24 -10.50 -6.97 -2.07
C PHE A 24 -9.39 -6.41 -2.98
N LEU A 25 -8.17 -6.93 -2.88
CA LEU A 25 -7.04 -6.47 -3.70
C LEU A 25 -7.27 -6.72 -5.20
N SER A 26 -7.81 -7.90 -5.55
CA SER A 26 -8.14 -8.26 -6.94
C SER A 26 -9.18 -7.31 -7.55
N SER A 27 -10.11 -6.78 -6.74
CA SER A 27 -11.13 -5.83 -7.23
C SER A 27 -10.57 -4.48 -7.68
N LEU A 28 -9.38 -4.10 -7.18
CA LEU A 28 -8.70 -2.86 -7.56
C LEU A 28 -7.89 -3.03 -8.86
N ASP A 29 -7.58 -4.28 -9.20
CA ASP A 29 -6.78 -4.69 -10.37
C ASP A 29 -5.54 -3.81 -10.55
N ALA A 30 -4.61 -3.89 -9.61
CA ALA A 30 -3.38 -3.11 -9.63
C ALA A 30 -2.17 -3.95 -9.24
N ASP A 31 -1.00 -3.47 -9.64
CA ASP A 31 0.30 -4.07 -9.32
C ASP A 31 0.80 -3.57 -7.97
N ILE A 32 0.58 -2.29 -7.66
CA ILE A 32 0.89 -1.71 -6.34
C ILE A 32 -0.38 -1.07 -5.78
N ILE A 33 -0.77 -1.46 -4.58
CA ILE A 33 -1.97 -0.97 -3.89
C ILE A 33 -1.53 -0.36 -2.55
N CYS A 34 -1.67 0.95 -2.43
CA CYS A 34 -1.39 1.71 -1.22
C CYS A 34 -2.69 2.00 -0.49
N VAL A 35 -2.84 1.50 0.73
CA VAL A 35 -4.01 1.78 1.57
C VAL A 35 -3.63 2.63 2.76
N GLN A 36 -4.52 3.56 3.12
CA GLN A 36 -4.42 4.42 4.29
C GLN A 36 -5.58 4.17 5.26
N GLU A 37 -5.40 4.59 6.52
CA GLU A 37 -6.31 4.26 7.63
C GLU A 37 -6.61 2.78 7.71
N THR A 38 -5.58 1.94 7.79
CA THR A 38 -5.77 0.50 7.98
C THR A 38 -6.51 0.21 9.30
N LYS A 39 -6.31 1.08 10.31
CA LYS A 39 -6.86 0.98 11.66
C LYS A 39 -6.46 -0.32 12.35
N LEU A 40 -5.21 -0.70 12.13
CA LEU A 40 -4.61 -1.91 12.68
C LEU A 40 -3.46 -1.53 13.61
N SER A 41 -3.41 -2.24 14.73
CA SER A 41 -2.22 -2.32 15.56
C SER A 41 -1.34 -3.52 15.15
N ARG A 42 -0.09 -3.54 15.63
CA ARG A 42 0.86 -4.62 15.32
C ARG A 42 0.38 -6.02 15.72
N HIS A 43 -0.36 -6.13 16.83
CA HIS A 43 -0.88 -7.42 17.30
C HIS A 43 -2.08 -7.92 16.49
N GLU A 44 -2.71 -7.04 15.71
CA GLU A 44 -3.82 -7.39 14.82
C GLU A 44 -3.36 -7.81 13.42
N LEU A 45 -2.05 -7.77 13.13
CA LEU A 45 -1.43 -8.25 11.88
C LEU A 45 -1.43 -9.78 11.84
N THR A 46 -2.61 -10.31 11.55
CA THR A 46 -2.95 -11.72 11.45
C THR A 46 -2.91 -12.15 9.98
N ALA A 47 -2.75 -13.46 9.72
CA ALA A 47 -2.53 -13.96 8.37
C ALA A 47 -3.65 -13.57 7.39
N ASP A 48 -4.91 -13.53 7.84
CA ASP A 48 -6.08 -13.09 7.04
C ASP A 48 -6.03 -11.63 6.60
N VAL A 49 -5.23 -10.79 7.27
CA VAL A 49 -5.14 -9.34 7.03
C VAL A 49 -3.90 -8.95 6.26
N VAL A 50 -2.82 -9.73 6.35
CA VAL A 50 -1.54 -9.38 5.72
C VAL A 50 -1.17 -10.28 4.55
N MET A 51 -1.69 -11.52 4.51
CA MET A 51 -1.38 -12.48 3.45
C MET A 51 -2.48 -12.50 2.40
N ALA A 52 -2.13 -12.19 1.16
CA ALA A 52 -2.93 -12.47 -0.02
C ALA A 52 -2.07 -13.19 -1.03
N ASP A 53 -2.55 -14.31 -1.57
CA ASP A 53 -1.81 -15.04 -2.59
C ASP A 53 -1.53 -14.14 -3.79
N GLY A 54 -0.29 -14.19 -4.28
CA GLY A 54 0.18 -13.28 -5.33
C GLY A 54 0.40 -11.82 -4.90
N TYR A 55 0.47 -11.51 -3.61
CA TYR A 55 0.84 -10.19 -3.10
C TYR A 55 1.82 -10.26 -1.91
N GLU A 56 2.84 -9.42 -1.95
CA GLU A 56 3.64 -9.04 -0.79
C GLU A 56 3.10 -7.79 -0.14
N SER A 57 3.25 -7.66 1.18
CA SER A 57 2.68 -6.54 1.92
C SER A 57 3.63 -5.95 2.95
N PHE A 58 3.57 -4.64 3.09
CA PHE A 58 4.41 -3.84 3.99
C PHE A 58 3.49 -2.95 4.81
N PHE A 59 3.64 -2.95 6.14
CA PHE A 59 2.73 -2.24 7.05
C PHE A 59 3.50 -1.25 7.94
N SER A 60 2.91 -0.07 8.12
CA SER A 60 3.25 0.85 9.20
C SER A 60 2.03 1.00 10.09
N CYS A 61 2.15 0.60 11.35
CA CYS A 61 1.05 0.64 12.33
C CYS A 61 1.33 1.72 13.37
N THR A 62 0.28 2.31 13.91
CA THR A 62 0.41 3.26 15.01
C THR A 62 1.08 2.59 16.23
N ARG A 63 2.11 3.25 16.76
CA ARG A 63 2.89 2.83 17.93
C ARG A 63 2.52 3.64 19.18
N THR A 64 1.77 4.74 19.03
CA THR A 64 1.31 5.53 20.18
C THR A 64 0.19 4.84 20.95
N ASN A 65 0.28 4.93 22.28
CA ASN A 65 -0.73 4.46 23.22
C ASN A 65 -1.58 5.61 23.81
N SER A 66 -1.48 6.82 23.24
CA SER A 66 -2.31 7.94 23.65
C SER A 66 -3.80 7.59 23.51
N LYS A 67 -4.61 7.92 24.53
CA LYS A 67 -6.06 7.63 24.53
C LYS A 67 -6.71 8.14 23.24
N GLY A 68 -7.49 7.28 22.59
CA GLY A 68 -8.17 7.59 21.33
C GLY A 68 -7.32 7.52 20.06
N ARG A 69 -6.01 7.23 20.16
CA ARG A 69 -5.10 7.09 19.00
C ARG A 69 -4.56 5.67 18.80
N VAL A 70 -4.91 4.73 19.68
CA VAL A 70 -4.56 3.30 19.52
C VAL A 70 -5.26 2.74 18.29
N GLY A 71 -4.51 2.21 17.33
CA GLY A 71 -5.05 1.64 16.10
C GLY A 71 -5.86 2.64 15.26
N TYR A 72 -5.63 3.95 15.42
CA TYR A 72 -6.43 4.99 14.76
C TYR A 72 -6.01 5.25 13.30
N SER A 73 -4.73 5.10 13.00
CA SER A 73 -4.10 5.42 11.72
C SER A 73 -3.65 4.12 11.04
N GLY A 74 -2.47 4.09 10.44
CA GLY A 74 -1.87 2.93 9.82
C GLY A 74 -1.97 2.99 8.30
N VAL A 75 -0.89 2.58 7.64
CA VAL A 75 -0.79 2.48 6.19
C VAL A 75 -0.25 1.11 5.81
N ALA A 76 -0.63 0.62 4.63
CA ALA A 76 -0.07 -0.60 4.08
C ALA A 76 0.10 -0.50 2.57
N THR A 77 1.17 -1.09 2.05
CA THR A 77 1.44 -1.20 0.62
C THR A 77 1.47 -2.68 0.24
N PHE A 78 0.64 -3.06 -0.74
CA PHE A 78 0.61 -4.40 -1.32
C PHE A 78 1.22 -4.36 -2.71
N CYS A 79 2.17 -5.25 -2.98
CA CYS A 79 2.88 -5.36 -4.24
C CYS A 79 2.59 -6.73 -4.86
N ARG A 80 2.10 -6.75 -6.09
CA ARG A 80 1.78 -7.97 -6.82
C ARG A 80 3.05 -8.77 -7.08
N VAL A 81 2.98 -10.05 -6.78
CA VAL A 81 4.03 -11.03 -6.99
C VAL A 81 3.48 -12.25 -7.73
N LYS A 82 4.20 -12.78 -8.72
CA LYS A 82 3.93 -14.08 -9.37
C LYS A 82 4.24 -15.24 -8.42
N SER A 83 5.31 -15.13 -7.62
CA SER A 83 5.69 -16.16 -6.66
C SER A 83 6.44 -15.56 -5.48
N ALA A 84 6.06 -16.00 -4.29
CA ALA A 84 6.76 -15.69 -3.05
C ALA A 84 8.26 -16.07 -3.04
N PHE A 85 8.72 -16.89 -4.01
CA PHE A 85 10.04 -17.51 -4.06
C PHE A 85 10.85 -17.18 -5.33
N SER A 86 10.33 -16.37 -6.26
CA SER A 86 11.02 -16.03 -7.51
C SER A 86 10.70 -14.60 -7.95
N SER A 87 11.67 -13.70 -7.81
CA SER A 87 11.53 -12.25 -7.95
C SER A 87 11.81 -11.72 -9.36
N THR A 88 11.15 -12.29 -10.37
CA THR A 88 11.13 -11.74 -11.74
C THR A 88 9.93 -10.81 -11.94
N GLU A 89 9.76 -9.86 -11.03
CA GLU A 89 8.50 -9.14 -10.87
C GLU A 89 8.70 -7.63 -10.87
N VAL A 90 7.87 -6.95 -11.65
CA VAL A 90 7.95 -5.50 -11.86
C VAL A 90 7.64 -4.70 -10.59
N ALA A 91 6.86 -5.26 -9.66
CA ALA A 91 6.26 -4.51 -8.55
C ALA A 91 6.83 -4.85 -7.16
N LEU A 92 7.67 -5.89 -7.03
CA LEU A 92 8.31 -6.18 -5.75
C LEU A 92 9.39 -5.12 -5.48
N PRO A 93 9.37 -4.44 -4.32
CA PRO A 93 10.37 -3.42 -4.05
C PRO A 93 11.71 -4.03 -3.63
N ILE A 94 12.81 -3.43 -4.06
CA ILE A 94 14.19 -3.79 -3.68
C ILE A 94 14.49 -3.47 -2.21
N ALA A 95 13.79 -2.49 -1.64
CA ALA A 95 13.87 -2.09 -0.24
C ALA A 95 12.53 -1.51 0.23
N ALA A 96 12.27 -1.59 1.52
CA ALA A 96 11.12 -0.95 2.15
C ALA A 96 11.52 -0.39 3.50
N GLU A 97 10.90 0.71 3.91
CA GLU A 97 11.21 1.43 5.16
C GLU A 97 9.89 1.84 5.84
N GLU A 98 9.76 1.57 7.14
CA GLU A 98 8.64 2.04 7.95
C GLU A 98 8.90 3.46 8.46
N GLY A 99 7.93 4.37 8.24
CA GLY A 99 8.15 5.79 8.50
C GLY A 99 8.90 6.46 7.35
N PHE A 100 9.45 7.63 7.61
CA PHE A 100 10.24 8.38 6.61
C PHE A 100 11.50 9.04 7.20
N THR A 101 11.79 8.80 8.48
CA THR A 101 12.97 9.37 9.16
C THR A 101 14.14 8.39 9.28
N GLY A 102 13.95 7.11 8.97
CA GLY A 102 14.95 6.05 9.12
C GLY A 102 15.13 5.51 10.54
N LEU A 103 14.35 5.97 11.52
CA LEU A 103 14.57 5.65 12.95
C LEU A 103 13.75 4.47 13.49
N LEU A 104 12.63 4.08 12.85
CA LEU A 104 11.72 3.08 13.42
C LEU A 104 12.24 1.64 13.41
N GLU A 105 12.93 1.22 12.34
CA GLU A 105 13.36 -0.18 12.17
C GLU A 105 14.30 -0.67 13.28
N LYS A 106 15.07 0.24 13.88
CA LYS A 106 16.13 -0.09 14.85
C LYS A 106 15.70 0.06 16.32
N SER A 107 14.49 0.54 16.58
CA SER A 107 13.91 0.66 17.92
C SER A 107 13.22 -0.63 18.42
N GLY A 108 13.05 -1.64 17.55
CA GLY A 108 12.36 -2.89 17.85
C GLY A 108 13.24 -4.14 18.00
N GLY A 109 14.57 -4.00 17.99
CA GLY A 109 15.49 -5.13 18.11
C GLY A 109 15.84 -5.47 19.57
N PHE A 110 15.38 -6.63 20.05
CA PHE A 110 16.09 -7.35 21.13
C PHE A 110 17.42 -7.85 20.55
N GLY A 111 18.43 -6.97 20.51
CA GLY A 111 19.78 -7.29 20.07
C GLY A 111 20.78 -6.73 21.08
N THR A 112 21.26 -7.57 21.98
CA THR A 112 22.44 -7.29 22.79
C THR A 112 23.66 -7.28 21.88
N GLY A 113 24.04 -6.10 21.38
CA GLY A 113 25.23 -5.92 20.56
C GLY A 113 25.75 -4.50 20.73
N LYS A 114 26.78 -4.36 21.58
CA LYS A 114 27.59 -3.15 21.70
C LYS A 114 28.40 -3.01 20.42
N ASP A 115 27.86 -2.33 19.41
CA ASP A 115 28.58 -1.70 18.31
C ASP A 115 27.60 -0.76 17.57
N GLU A 116 27.17 0.30 18.27
CA GLU A 116 26.33 1.34 17.69
C GLU A 116 27.20 2.27 16.83
N ILE A 117 27.30 1.97 15.53
CA ILE A 117 27.67 2.99 14.54
C ILE A 117 26.52 4.01 14.53
N PRO A 118 26.76 5.31 14.84
CA PRO A 118 25.70 6.30 14.90
C PRO A 118 25.14 6.52 13.48
N VAL A 119 23.98 5.93 13.19
CA VAL A 119 23.31 6.12 11.91
C VAL A 119 22.57 7.44 11.94
N LYS A 120 23.02 8.37 11.11
CA LYS A 120 22.43 9.70 10.94
C LYS A 120 21.14 9.59 10.13
N ALA A 121 20.10 10.30 10.56
CA ALA A 121 18.96 10.60 9.71
C ALA A 121 19.46 11.57 8.62
N GLU A 122 19.99 11.00 7.53
CA GLU A 122 20.69 11.74 6.48
C GLU A 122 19.80 12.84 5.90
N GLY A 123 20.25 14.09 6.01
CA GLY A 123 19.49 15.27 5.59
C GLY A 123 18.43 15.77 6.58
N LEU A 124 18.34 15.16 7.76
CA LEU A 124 17.41 15.52 8.85
C LEU A 124 18.15 15.90 10.15
N GLU A 125 19.44 16.23 10.07
CA GLU A 125 20.29 16.54 11.23
C GLU A 125 19.83 17.78 12.01
N GLU A 126 19.01 18.64 11.41
CA GLU A 126 18.45 19.84 12.05
C GLU A 126 17.29 19.55 13.03
N PHE A 127 16.69 18.36 12.96
CA PHE A 127 15.55 17.99 13.80
C PHE A 127 15.98 17.20 15.03
N ALA A 128 15.29 17.41 16.15
CA ALA A 128 15.54 16.61 17.34
C ALA A 128 15.08 15.15 17.11
N LYS A 129 15.85 14.18 17.62
CA LYS A 129 15.53 12.75 17.50
C LYS A 129 14.12 12.41 17.97
N ASP A 130 13.67 13.05 19.05
CA ASP A 130 12.32 12.82 19.60
C ASP A 130 11.22 13.34 18.67
N GLU A 131 11.47 14.41 17.91
CA GLU A 131 10.52 14.92 16.90
C GLU A 131 10.41 13.94 15.73
N LEU A 132 11.56 13.44 15.25
CA LEU A 132 11.62 12.43 14.19
C LEU A 132 10.85 11.15 14.59
N LEU A 133 11.09 10.65 15.80
CA LEU A 133 10.36 9.49 16.33
C LEU A 133 8.87 9.78 16.52
N LYS A 134 8.50 10.99 16.97
CA LYS A 134 7.11 11.38 17.19
C LYS A 134 6.31 11.34 15.89
N VAL A 135 6.83 11.90 14.79
CA VAL A 135 6.10 11.93 13.50
C VAL A 135 5.91 10.53 12.91
N ASP A 136 6.91 9.67 13.06
CA ASP A 136 6.86 8.29 12.57
C ASP A 136 5.99 7.36 13.44
N SER A 137 5.86 7.67 14.75
CA SER A 137 5.11 6.83 15.71
C SER A 137 3.61 6.67 15.41
N GLU A 138 3.02 7.54 14.58
CA GLU A 138 1.60 7.47 14.25
C GLU A 138 1.27 6.49 13.10
N GLY A 139 2.27 5.84 12.50
CA GLY A 139 2.06 4.84 11.45
C GLY A 139 1.50 5.45 10.17
N ARG A 140 2.04 6.60 9.76
CA ARG A 140 1.49 7.45 8.68
C ARG A 140 2.21 7.34 7.36
N CYS A 141 3.34 6.63 7.31
CA CYS A 141 4.14 6.49 6.12
C CYS A 141 4.73 5.09 6.05
N ILE A 142 4.71 4.53 4.84
CA ILE A 142 5.57 3.42 4.48
C ILE A 142 6.17 3.69 3.11
N ILE A 143 7.47 3.47 2.99
CA ILE A 143 8.24 3.70 1.77
C ILE A 143 8.56 2.35 1.15
N THR A 144 8.42 2.25 -0.17
CA THR A 144 8.85 1.11 -0.97
C THR A 144 9.71 1.61 -2.12
N ASP A 145 10.94 1.13 -2.23
CA ASP A 145 11.88 1.45 -3.30
C ASP A 145 11.76 0.38 -4.40
N HIS A 146 11.38 0.78 -5.61
CA HIS A 146 11.19 -0.11 -6.76
C HIS A 146 12.36 -0.02 -7.75
N GLY A 147 13.52 0.48 -7.31
CA GLY A 147 14.72 0.70 -8.13
C GLY A 147 14.61 1.93 -9.03
N HIS A 148 13.57 1.98 -9.88
CA HIS A 148 13.32 3.08 -10.82
C HIS A 148 12.69 4.31 -10.16
N PHE A 149 11.91 4.11 -9.11
CA PHE A 149 11.27 5.15 -8.31
C PHE A 149 11.13 4.71 -6.85
N VAL A 150 11.05 5.69 -5.96
CA VAL A 150 10.74 5.51 -4.53
C VAL A 150 9.29 5.94 -4.31
N LEU A 151 8.47 5.03 -3.79
CA LEU A 151 7.05 5.25 -3.55
C LEU A 151 6.78 5.46 -2.07
N PHE A 152 6.25 6.63 -1.74
CA PHE A 152 5.75 7.00 -0.41
C PHE A 152 4.25 6.79 -0.36
N ASN A 153 3.78 5.88 0.50
CA ASN A 153 2.38 5.73 0.85
C ASN A 153 2.10 6.51 2.13
N ILE A 154 1.35 7.61 2.04
CA ILE A 154 1.21 8.59 3.11
C ILE A 154 -0.25 8.77 3.55
N TYR A 155 -0.44 8.81 4.87
CA TYR A 155 -1.65 9.30 5.52
C TYR A 155 -1.36 10.58 6.29
N GLY A 156 -1.54 11.71 5.61
CA GLY A 156 -1.30 13.06 6.09
C GLY A 156 -2.14 13.37 7.34
N PRO A 157 -1.58 14.09 8.33
CA PRO A 157 -2.34 14.49 9.51
C PRO A 157 -3.56 15.34 9.15
N ARG A 158 -4.72 14.95 9.67
CA ARG A 158 -5.85 15.88 9.84
C ARG A 158 -5.62 16.73 11.09
N ALA A 159 -6.00 18.00 11.01
CA ALA A 159 -6.00 18.94 12.12
C ALA A 159 -7.25 19.82 12.01
N ASP A 160 -8.03 19.92 13.08
CA ASP A 160 -9.14 20.86 13.17
C ASP A 160 -8.60 22.25 13.58
N SER A 161 -9.31 23.33 13.25
CA SER A 161 -8.80 24.71 13.42
C SER A 161 -8.45 25.09 14.86
N GLU A 162 -9.13 24.47 15.83
CA GLU A 162 -8.95 24.74 17.26
C GLU A 162 -7.88 23.84 17.91
N ASP A 163 -7.39 22.80 17.21
CA ASP A 163 -6.41 21.85 17.74
C ASP A 163 -4.98 22.29 17.39
N THR A 164 -4.48 23.28 18.14
CA THR A 164 -3.14 23.86 17.94
C THR A 164 -2.03 22.81 18.01
N GLU A 165 -2.15 21.80 18.90
CA GLU A 165 -1.15 20.73 19.00
C GLU A 165 -1.12 19.91 17.71
N ARG A 166 -2.29 19.58 17.16
CA ARG A 166 -2.38 18.82 15.92
C ARG A 166 -1.97 19.63 14.69
N ILE A 167 -2.26 20.93 14.67
CA ILE A 167 -1.74 21.85 13.65
C ILE A 167 -0.21 21.86 13.69
N GLN A 168 0.39 21.99 14.87
CA GLN A 168 1.85 21.96 15.03
C GLN A 168 2.43 20.61 14.60
N PHE A 169 1.79 19.50 14.96
CA PHE A 169 2.21 18.17 14.49
C PHE A 169 2.16 18.07 12.97
N LYS A 170 1.09 18.58 12.34
CA LYS A 170 0.93 18.59 10.87
C LYS A 170 2.03 19.40 10.20
N HIS A 171 2.41 20.55 10.76
CA HIS A 171 3.57 21.34 10.30
C HIS A 171 4.86 20.55 10.35
N THR A 172 5.23 20.06 11.54
CA THR A 172 6.47 19.30 11.74
C THR A 172 6.52 18.06 10.84
N PHE A 173 5.39 17.35 10.68
CA PHE A 173 5.27 16.21 9.78
C PHE A 173 5.62 16.59 8.33
N PHE A 174 5.01 17.63 7.77
CA PHE A 174 5.25 18.02 6.39
C PHE A 174 6.61 18.67 6.16
N GLN A 175 7.16 19.38 7.15
CA GLN A 175 8.51 19.95 7.08
C GLN A 175 9.58 18.85 6.99
N ILE A 176 9.54 17.87 7.90
CA ILE A 176 10.50 16.74 7.90
C ILE A 176 10.33 15.91 6.62
N LEU A 177 9.08 15.67 6.19
CA LEU A 177 8.78 14.91 4.99
C LEU A 177 9.31 15.60 3.74
N GLN A 178 9.15 16.92 3.65
CA GLN A 178 9.73 17.72 2.57
C GLN A 178 11.26 17.59 2.54
N LYS A 179 11.93 17.67 3.70
CA LYS A 179 13.39 17.47 3.78
C LYS A 179 13.82 16.09 3.30
N ARG A 180 13.08 15.04 3.67
CA ARG A 180 13.32 13.69 3.16
C ARG A 180 13.21 13.62 1.63
N TRP A 181 12.23 14.31 1.04
CA TRP A 181 12.10 14.39 -0.42
C TRP A 181 13.25 15.18 -1.07
N GLU A 182 13.66 16.30 -0.49
CA GLU A 182 14.78 17.10 -0.97
C GLU A 182 16.08 16.27 -1.02
N THR A 183 16.38 15.50 0.02
CA THR A 183 17.54 14.59 0.06
C THR A 183 17.50 13.55 -1.06
N LEU A 184 16.35 12.89 -1.25
CA LEU A 184 16.19 11.89 -2.31
C LEU A 184 16.30 12.51 -3.71
N GLN A 185 15.78 13.72 -3.91
CA GLN A 185 15.90 14.45 -5.17
C GLN A 185 17.36 14.83 -5.47
N GLN A 186 18.12 15.27 -4.46
CA GLN A 186 19.56 15.55 -4.59
C GLN A 186 20.36 14.31 -4.98
N GLN A 187 19.92 13.13 -4.54
CA GLN A 187 20.47 11.83 -4.94
C GLN A 187 19.98 11.38 -6.35
N GLY A 188 19.22 12.21 -7.06
CA GLY A 188 18.68 11.91 -8.38
C GLY A 188 17.56 10.86 -8.39
N ARG A 189 16.95 10.58 -7.23
CA ARG A 189 15.87 9.59 -7.10
C ARG A 189 14.57 10.19 -7.64
N ARG A 190 13.79 9.35 -8.31
CA ARG A 190 12.40 9.67 -8.70
C ARG A 190 11.49 9.33 -7.54
N ILE A 191 10.56 10.22 -7.24
CA ILE A 191 9.68 10.10 -6.07
C ILE A 191 8.24 10.08 -6.54
N PHE A 192 7.49 9.08 -6.07
CA PHE A 192 6.04 9.11 -6.08
C PHE A 192 5.51 9.26 -4.66
N VAL A 193 4.54 10.15 -4.48
CA VAL A 193 3.81 10.31 -3.22
C VAL A 193 2.36 9.99 -3.49
N VAL A 194 1.83 9.00 -2.78
CA VAL A 194 0.45 8.56 -2.93
C VAL A 194 -0.27 8.52 -1.59
N GLY A 195 -1.57 8.80 -1.59
CA GLY A 195 -2.41 8.66 -0.40
C GLY A 195 -3.20 9.91 -0.06
N ASP A 196 -3.86 9.84 1.09
CA ASP A 196 -4.66 10.92 1.65
C ASP A 196 -3.74 11.91 2.36
N LEU A 197 -3.49 13.05 1.74
CA LEU A 197 -2.68 14.12 2.32
C LEU A 197 -3.50 15.05 3.23
N ASN A 198 -4.82 14.83 3.34
CA ASN A 198 -5.74 15.68 4.09
C ASN A 198 -5.65 17.17 3.69
N ILE A 199 -5.40 17.44 2.41
CA ILE A 199 -5.27 18.77 1.83
C ILE A 199 -5.93 18.78 0.44
N ALA A 200 -6.90 19.67 0.24
CA ALA A 200 -7.45 20.01 -1.07
C ALA A 200 -6.67 21.24 -1.60
N PRO A 201 -5.86 21.12 -2.68
CA PRO A 201 -4.87 22.14 -3.06
C PRO A 201 -5.46 23.47 -3.55
N ALA A 202 -6.59 23.42 -4.26
CA ALA A 202 -7.23 24.59 -4.87
C ALA A 202 -8.76 24.51 -4.75
N ALA A 203 -9.46 25.64 -4.95
CA ALA A 203 -10.91 25.73 -4.81
C ALA A 203 -11.67 24.72 -5.71
N ILE A 204 -11.14 24.40 -6.89
CA ILE A 204 -11.71 23.36 -7.78
C ILE A 204 -11.76 21.97 -7.14
N ASP A 205 -10.93 21.72 -6.12
CA ASP A 205 -10.80 20.46 -5.39
C ASP A 205 -11.71 20.37 -4.16
N ARG A 206 -12.59 21.36 -3.92
CA ARG A 206 -13.50 21.38 -2.78
C ARG A 206 -14.86 21.99 -3.16
N CYS A 207 -15.95 21.32 -2.80
CA CYS A 207 -17.30 21.79 -3.13
C CYS A 207 -17.66 23.14 -2.46
N ASP A 208 -17.28 23.33 -1.20
CA ASP A 208 -17.60 24.51 -0.37
C ASP A 208 -16.40 25.45 -0.16
N ALA A 209 -15.58 25.64 -1.19
CA ALA A 209 -14.45 26.58 -1.13
C ALA A 209 -14.93 28.03 -0.96
N GLY A 210 -14.84 28.57 0.26
CA GLY A 210 -15.14 29.97 0.56
C GLY A 210 -14.03 30.95 0.10
N PRO A 211 -14.23 32.27 0.27
CA PRO A 211 -13.29 33.29 -0.22
C PRO A 211 -11.85 33.17 0.32
N ASP A 212 -11.70 32.70 1.56
CA ASP A 212 -10.41 32.52 2.22
C ASP A 212 -9.82 31.11 2.08
N PHE A 213 -10.44 30.25 1.28
CA PHE A 213 -10.04 28.84 1.12
C PHE A 213 -8.55 28.71 0.82
N GLU A 214 -8.05 29.54 -0.09
CA GLU A 214 -6.67 29.52 -0.59
C GLU A 214 -5.63 30.05 0.42
N LYS A 215 -6.04 30.78 1.46
CA LYS A 215 -5.14 31.38 2.45
C LYS A 215 -4.60 30.36 3.46
N ASN A 216 -5.26 29.21 3.60
CA ASN A 216 -4.84 28.15 4.51
C ASN A 216 -3.37 27.75 4.24
N GLU A 217 -2.57 27.73 5.28
CA GLU A 217 -1.13 27.52 5.20
C GLU A 217 -0.73 26.15 4.60
N PHE A 218 -1.47 25.08 4.92
CA PHE A 218 -1.19 23.75 4.38
C PHE A 218 -1.51 23.68 2.88
N ARG A 219 -2.51 24.43 2.41
CA ARG A 219 -2.79 24.55 0.97
C ARG A 219 -1.73 25.37 0.25
N ARG A 220 -1.25 26.46 0.86
CA ARG A 220 -0.13 27.25 0.32
C ARG A 220 1.14 26.40 0.23
N TRP A 221 1.45 25.64 1.29
CA TRP A 221 2.56 24.69 1.31
C TRP A 221 2.41 23.64 0.21
N PHE A 222 1.25 22.98 0.11
CA PHE A 222 1.03 21.96 -0.92
C PHE A 222 1.24 22.54 -2.32
N ARG A 223 0.66 23.71 -2.60
CA ARG A 223 0.85 24.38 -3.89
C ARG A 223 2.31 24.73 -4.15
N SER A 224 3.07 25.18 -3.16
CA SER A 224 4.51 25.44 -3.34
C SER A 224 5.33 24.20 -3.70
N MET A 225 4.81 22.99 -3.42
CA MET A 225 5.43 21.75 -3.87
C MET A 225 5.11 21.40 -5.33
N LEU A 226 4.11 22.05 -5.94
CA LEU A 226 3.68 21.77 -7.30
C LEU A 226 4.49 22.55 -8.33
N VAL A 227 4.78 21.92 -9.47
CA VAL A 227 5.53 22.51 -10.60
C VAL A 227 4.90 23.80 -11.11
N GLU A 228 3.57 23.89 -11.11
CA GLU A 228 2.83 25.10 -11.50
C GLU A 228 3.17 26.32 -10.62
N CYS A 229 3.68 26.11 -9.41
CA CYS A 229 4.10 27.13 -8.46
C CYS A 229 5.62 27.10 -8.21
N GLY A 230 6.41 26.45 -9.07
CA GLY A 230 7.87 26.36 -8.96
C GLY A 230 8.39 25.24 -8.05
N GLY A 231 7.53 24.33 -7.59
CA GLY A 231 7.91 23.15 -6.82
C GLY A 231 8.34 21.96 -7.68
N PRO A 232 8.82 20.86 -7.07
CA PRO A 232 9.40 19.73 -7.79
C PRO A 232 8.39 18.63 -8.19
N PHE A 233 7.12 18.72 -7.76
CA PHE A 233 6.13 17.67 -7.99
C PHE A 233 5.05 18.05 -9.00
N PHE A 234 4.67 17.11 -9.85
CA PHE A 234 3.44 17.15 -10.62
C PHE A 234 2.32 16.51 -9.80
N ASP A 235 1.17 17.19 -9.69
CA ASP A 235 -0.09 16.51 -9.38
C ASP A 235 -0.54 15.75 -10.62
N VAL A 236 -0.38 14.42 -10.60
CA VAL A 236 -0.57 13.58 -11.79
C VAL A 236 -2.03 13.61 -12.27
N PHE A 237 -2.99 13.74 -11.35
CA PHE A 237 -4.40 13.86 -11.72
C PHE A 237 -4.64 15.17 -12.47
N ARG A 238 -4.16 16.31 -11.94
CA ARG A 238 -4.34 17.62 -12.59
C ARG A 238 -3.53 17.76 -13.88
N ALA A 239 -2.37 17.12 -13.98
CA ALA A 239 -1.63 17.04 -15.23
C ALA A 239 -2.41 16.35 -16.37
N LYS A 240 -3.28 15.38 -16.04
CA LYS A 240 -4.15 14.69 -17.01
C LYS A 240 -5.53 15.33 -17.16
N HIS A 241 -6.03 15.98 -16.11
CA HIS A 241 -7.38 16.53 -16.02
C HIS A 241 -7.36 17.95 -15.40
N PRO A 242 -6.75 18.95 -16.07
CA PRO A 242 -6.50 20.27 -15.46
C PRO A 242 -7.80 20.95 -15.04
N ASP A 243 -8.81 20.95 -15.91
CA ASP A 243 -10.06 21.69 -15.71
C ASP A 243 -11.23 20.84 -15.19
N ARG A 244 -11.01 19.55 -14.91
CA ARG A 244 -12.09 18.64 -14.50
C ARG A 244 -12.63 19.04 -13.12
N ARG A 245 -13.84 19.57 -13.11
CA ARG A 245 -14.59 19.92 -11.90
C ARG A 245 -15.20 18.68 -11.26
N GLU A 246 -15.60 18.83 -9.99
CA GLU A 246 -16.38 17.81 -9.25
C GLU A 246 -15.67 16.45 -9.10
N ALA A 247 -14.36 16.42 -9.31
CA ALA A 247 -13.49 15.26 -9.21
C ALA A 247 -13.03 15.04 -7.76
N TYR A 248 -14.00 14.80 -6.88
CA TYR A 248 -13.74 14.57 -5.46
C TYR A 248 -13.42 13.11 -5.17
N THR A 249 -12.67 12.88 -4.09
CA THR A 249 -12.26 11.57 -3.62
C THR A 249 -12.77 11.24 -2.23
N CYS A 250 -13.23 12.22 -1.44
CA CYS A 250 -13.72 12.04 -0.08
C CYS A 250 -15.07 12.74 0.15
N TRP A 251 -16.02 12.05 0.78
CA TRP A 251 -17.34 12.57 1.13
C TRP A 251 -17.73 12.22 2.56
N SER A 252 -18.24 13.22 3.30
CA SER A 252 -18.68 13.03 4.67
C SER A 252 -19.71 11.89 4.81
N SER A 253 -19.45 11.00 5.75
CA SER A 253 -20.31 9.86 6.06
C SER A 253 -21.65 10.26 6.72
N SER A 254 -21.76 11.48 7.27
CA SER A 254 -22.89 11.88 8.12
C SER A 254 -23.99 12.70 7.41
N THR A 255 -23.75 13.21 6.20
CA THR A 255 -24.60 14.28 5.63
C THR A 255 -25.23 13.97 4.26
N GLY A 256 -25.24 12.70 3.82
CA GLY A 256 -25.69 12.37 2.46
C GLY A 256 -24.84 13.05 1.37
N ALA A 257 -23.64 13.53 1.73
CA ALA A 257 -22.80 14.38 0.91
C ALA A 257 -22.47 13.73 -0.45
N GLU A 258 -22.26 12.41 -0.45
CA GLU A 258 -21.91 11.64 -1.63
C GLU A 258 -23.02 11.59 -2.69
N GLU A 259 -24.29 11.65 -2.29
CA GLU A 259 -25.44 11.71 -3.22
C GLU A 259 -25.41 12.97 -4.08
N PHE A 260 -25.04 14.09 -3.47
CA PHE A 260 -24.95 15.41 -4.13
C PHE A 260 -23.53 15.75 -4.57
N ASN A 261 -22.62 14.78 -4.51
CA ASN A 261 -21.19 14.96 -4.77
C ASN A 261 -20.55 16.13 -3.97
N TYR A 262 -21.05 16.41 -2.77
CA TYR A 262 -20.49 17.41 -1.87
C TYR A 262 -19.24 16.84 -1.19
N GLY A 263 -18.08 17.02 -1.84
CA GLY A 263 -16.85 16.35 -1.46
C GLY A 263 -15.59 17.20 -1.60
N SER A 264 -14.46 16.53 -1.41
CA SER A 264 -13.11 17.09 -1.59
C SER A 264 -12.20 16.12 -2.32
N ARG A 265 -11.22 16.63 -3.07
CA ARG A 265 -10.10 15.83 -3.58
C ARG A 265 -8.90 16.00 -2.64
N ILE A 266 -8.68 14.99 -1.80
CA ILE A 266 -7.60 14.97 -0.79
C ILE A 266 -6.67 13.76 -0.91
N ASP A 267 -7.04 12.81 -1.77
CA ASP A 267 -6.25 11.65 -2.14
C ASP A 267 -5.48 11.97 -3.42
N HIS A 268 -4.16 11.90 -3.37
CA HIS A 268 -3.29 12.39 -4.43
C HIS A 268 -2.32 11.33 -4.93
N ILE A 269 -1.88 11.51 -6.18
CA ILE A 269 -0.69 10.87 -6.73
C ILE A 269 0.20 12.00 -7.25
N LEU A 270 1.34 12.22 -6.58
CA LEU A 270 2.34 13.21 -6.95
C LEU A 270 3.57 12.53 -7.53
N SER A 271 4.20 13.15 -8.52
CA SER A 271 5.38 12.61 -9.19
C SER A 271 6.47 13.66 -9.31
N SER A 272 7.70 13.31 -8.91
CA SER A 272 8.90 14.12 -9.12
C SER A 272 10.02 13.29 -9.75
N GLY A 273 10.76 13.90 -10.67
CA GLY A 273 11.91 13.29 -11.32
C GLY A 273 11.81 13.25 -12.86
N SER A 274 12.94 12.98 -13.48
CA SER A 274 13.10 12.87 -14.94
C SER A 274 12.53 11.56 -15.48
N CYS A 275 12.35 11.46 -16.81
CA CYS A 275 11.96 10.20 -17.46
C CYS A 275 13.05 9.11 -17.35
N LEU A 276 12.73 7.90 -17.82
CA LEU A 276 13.61 6.71 -17.80
C LEU A 276 14.39 6.48 -19.11
N HIS A 277 14.16 7.28 -20.16
CA HIS A 277 14.85 7.11 -21.45
C HIS A 277 16.37 7.36 -21.31
N GLN A 278 17.17 6.51 -21.95
CA GLN A 278 18.64 6.58 -21.90
C GLN A 278 19.26 7.60 -22.87
N ASP A 279 18.51 8.05 -23.88
CA ASP A 279 19.05 8.96 -24.90
C ASP A 279 19.25 10.38 -24.36
N HIS A 280 20.46 10.91 -24.55
CA HIS A 280 20.89 12.29 -24.24
C HIS A 280 20.19 13.39 -25.07
N CYS A 281 19.03 13.11 -25.66
CA CYS A 281 18.33 14.05 -26.52
C CYS A 281 17.39 14.95 -25.70
N LEU A 282 17.97 16.10 -25.35
CA LEU A 282 17.39 17.37 -24.90
C LEU A 282 16.77 17.38 -23.49
N GLN A 283 17.17 18.39 -22.72
CA GLN A 283 16.47 18.90 -21.53
C GLN A 283 14.94 18.75 -21.68
N ASP A 284 14.26 18.44 -20.58
CA ASP A 284 12.79 18.54 -20.38
C ASP A 284 11.92 17.27 -20.55
N ARG A 285 12.51 16.07 -20.59
CA ARG A 285 11.68 14.85 -20.52
C ARG A 285 11.22 14.54 -19.09
N ILE A 286 10.01 14.98 -18.78
CA ILE A 286 9.30 14.79 -17.51
C ILE A 286 8.76 13.37 -17.40
N PHE A 287 8.91 12.73 -16.23
CA PHE A 287 8.41 11.36 -16.01
C PHE A 287 6.92 11.21 -16.33
N VAL A 288 6.09 12.15 -15.85
CA VAL A 288 4.64 12.15 -16.06
C VAL A 288 4.28 12.14 -17.55
N THR A 289 4.95 12.94 -18.37
CA THR A 289 4.67 13.03 -19.81
C THR A 289 5.10 11.75 -20.54
N CYS A 290 6.23 11.16 -20.15
CA CYS A 290 6.79 10.00 -20.83
C CYS A 290 6.15 8.67 -20.44
N HIS A 291 5.88 8.47 -19.14
CA HIS A 291 5.58 7.14 -18.61
C HIS A 291 4.19 7.01 -17.98
N VAL A 292 3.50 8.10 -17.66
CA VAL A 292 2.13 8.01 -17.14
C VAL A 292 1.14 7.97 -18.31
N LYS A 293 0.48 6.82 -18.49
CA LYS A 293 -0.58 6.63 -19.49
C LYS A 293 -1.84 7.40 -19.10
N GLU A 294 -2.33 7.11 -17.91
CA GLU A 294 -3.62 7.57 -17.38
C GLU A 294 -3.53 7.74 -15.87
N CYS A 295 -4.37 8.63 -15.35
CA CYS A 295 -4.60 8.82 -13.93
C CYS A 295 -6.06 9.24 -13.75
N ASP A 296 -6.82 8.55 -12.90
CA ASP A 296 -8.23 8.85 -12.67
C ASP A 296 -8.72 8.30 -11.31
N ILE A 297 -9.97 8.63 -10.96
CA ILE A 297 -10.67 8.23 -9.75
C ILE A 297 -11.53 7.00 -10.07
N LEU A 298 -11.40 5.93 -9.28
CA LEU A 298 -12.20 4.71 -9.40
C LEU A 298 -13.61 4.92 -8.82
N THR A 299 -14.44 5.67 -9.54
CA THR A 299 -15.81 6.05 -9.12
C THR A 299 -16.74 4.87 -8.86
N GLN A 300 -16.42 3.67 -9.36
CA GLN A 300 -17.15 2.45 -9.03
C GLN A 300 -17.04 2.06 -7.55
N PHE A 301 -16.08 2.60 -6.80
CA PHE A 301 -15.96 2.39 -5.35
C PHE A 301 -16.73 3.42 -4.51
N LYS A 302 -17.34 4.44 -5.13
CA LYS A 302 -18.31 5.31 -4.44
C LYS A 302 -19.41 4.45 -3.80
N ARG A 303 -19.71 4.72 -2.53
CA ARG A 303 -20.72 4.00 -1.74
C ARG A 303 -22.13 4.30 -2.23
N TRP A 304 -22.39 5.54 -2.65
CA TRP A 304 -23.68 5.90 -3.20
C TRP A 304 -23.82 5.36 -4.63
N LYS A 305 -24.93 4.65 -4.90
CA LYS A 305 -25.30 4.13 -6.21
C LYS A 305 -26.73 4.58 -6.56
N PRO A 306 -27.02 4.85 -7.86
CA PRO A 306 -28.39 5.10 -8.31
C PRO A 306 -29.31 3.94 -7.89
N GLY A 307 -30.38 4.25 -7.15
CA GLY A 307 -31.32 3.24 -6.64
C GLY A 307 -31.17 2.89 -5.15
N ASN A 308 -30.18 3.44 -4.44
CA ASN A 308 -30.11 3.35 -2.98
C ASN A 308 -31.35 4.02 -2.35
N LYS A 309 -32.31 3.22 -1.86
CA LYS A 309 -33.53 3.75 -1.20
C LYS A 309 -33.22 4.18 0.25
N PRO A 310 -33.51 5.42 0.66
CA PRO A 310 -33.39 5.82 2.06
C PRO A 310 -34.36 5.00 2.92
N ARG A 311 -33.83 4.34 3.96
CA ARG A 311 -34.65 3.71 4.99
C ARG A 311 -35.00 4.76 6.04
N TRP A 312 -36.29 4.94 6.30
CA TRP A 312 -36.80 5.87 7.32
C TRP A 312 -36.79 5.18 8.69
N LYS A 313 -35.92 5.63 9.60
CA LYS A 313 -36.01 5.37 11.06
C LYS A 313 -35.51 6.62 11.80
N GLY A 314 -36.40 7.58 12.02
CA GLY A 314 -36.08 8.81 12.78
C GLY A 314 -35.14 9.81 12.06
N GLY A 315 -34.90 9.61 10.76
CA GLY A 315 -34.02 10.41 9.90
C GLY A 315 -33.74 9.71 8.57
N ARG A 316 -33.15 10.41 7.59
CA ARG A 316 -32.59 9.80 6.37
C ARG A 316 -31.28 9.10 6.76
N SER A 317 -31.29 7.77 6.93
CA SER A 317 -30.07 6.98 7.07
C SER A 317 -30.01 5.94 5.95
N ILE A 318 -29.13 6.16 4.97
CA ILE A 318 -28.71 5.11 4.04
C ILE A 318 -27.44 4.52 4.65
N LYS A 319 -27.45 3.22 4.98
CA LYS A 319 -26.21 2.52 5.35
C LYS A 319 -25.39 2.34 4.07
N LEU A 320 -24.46 3.25 3.85
CA LEU A 320 -23.55 3.23 2.71
C LEU A 320 -22.43 2.21 2.97
N GLU A 321 -22.22 1.28 2.04
CA GLU A 321 -21.16 0.27 2.12
C GLU A 321 -19.94 0.72 1.31
N GLY A 322 -18.77 0.72 1.92
CA GLY A 322 -17.51 1.18 1.32
C GLY A 322 -16.73 2.08 2.29
N SER A 323 -15.65 2.68 1.80
CA SER A 323 -14.98 3.80 2.48
C SER A 323 -15.69 5.11 2.14
N ASP A 324 -15.54 6.13 2.98
CA ASP A 324 -15.87 7.51 2.62
C ASP A 324 -14.97 8.11 1.53
N HIS A 325 -13.94 7.37 1.13
CA HIS A 325 -13.09 7.72 0.00
C HIS A 325 -13.36 6.86 -1.24
N ALA A 326 -13.00 7.38 -2.40
CA ALA A 326 -12.84 6.64 -3.64
C ALA A 326 -11.35 6.53 -3.98
N PRO A 327 -10.86 5.36 -4.45
CA PRO A 327 -9.47 5.20 -4.83
C PRO A 327 -9.09 6.10 -6.01
N VAL A 328 -7.82 6.51 -6.04
CA VAL A 328 -7.18 7.15 -7.20
C VAL A 328 -6.15 6.18 -7.76
N PHE A 329 -6.02 6.12 -9.07
CA PHE A 329 -5.02 5.26 -9.71
C PHE A 329 -4.23 5.99 -10.77
N MET A 330 -3.05 5.47 -11.06
CA MET A 330 -2.31 5.78 -12.29
C MET A 330 -1.83 4.49 -12.95
N SER A 331 -1.78 4.49 -14.28
CA SER A 331 -1.17 3.43 -15.07
C SER A 331 0.11 3.95 -15.73
N LEU A 332 1.18 3.19 -15.58
CA LEU A 332 2.51 3.46 -16.09
C LEU A 332 2.84 2.54 -17.27
N MET A 333 3.55 3.09 -18.26
CA MET A 333 4.07 2.40 -19.44
C MET A 333 5.59 2.44 -19.44
N ASP A 334 6.20 1.49 -20.15
CA ASP A 334 7.64 1.46 -20.41
C ASP A 334 8.49 1.54 -19.13
N ILE A 335 7.98 0.94 -18.05
CA ILE A 335 8.73 0.74 -16.81
C ILE A 335 9.54 -0.55 -16.98
N PRO A 336 10.88 -0.49 -16.94
CA PRO A 336 11.70 -1.68 -17.07
C PRO A 336 11.49 -2.65 -15.91
N ASP A 337 11.80 -3.92 -16.16
CA ASP A 337 11.87 -4.92 -15.10
C ASP A 337 13.09 -4.67 -14.22
N VAL A 338 12.91 -4.89 -12.91
CA VAL A 338 14.01 -4.84 -11.95
C VAL A 338 14.72 -6.19 -11.92
N ALA A 339 16.05 -6.17 -11.74
CA ALA A 339 16.84 -7.39 -11.60
C ALA A 339 16.37 -8.22 -10.40
N GLN A 340 16.46 -9.55 -10.49
CA GLN A 340 16.08 -10.46 -9.42
C GLN A 340 16.75 -10.11 -8.08
N HIS A 341 15.94 -9.97 -7.01
CA HIS A 341 16.41 -9.65 -5.67
C HIS A 341 15.56 -10.31 -4.57
N SER A 342 16.03 -10.34 -3.33
CA SER A 342 15.27 -10.92 -2.22
C SER A 342 14.10 -10.02 -1.78
N THR A 343 13.04 -10.60 -1.22
CA THR A 343 11.98 -9.85 -0.54
C THR A 343 12.56 -9.04 0.63
N PRO A 344 12.24 -7.73 0.77
CA PRO A 344 12.73 -6.94 1.89
C PRO A 344 12.28 -7.48 3.25
N SER A 345 13.13 -7.31 4.26
CA SER A 345 12.90 -7.81 5.64
C SER A 345 11.66 -7.21 6.31
N LEU A 346 11.20 -6.04 5.86
CA LEU A 346 9.99 -5.40 6.35
C LEU A 346 8.68 -6.07 5.88
N SER A 347 8.76 -7.04 4.94
CA SER A 347 7.56 -7.75 4.47
C SER A 347 6.83 -8.43 5.62
N ALA A 348 5.50 -8.30 5.62
CA ALA A 348 4.62 -8.84 6.65
C ALA A 348 4.68 -10.37 6.78
N ARG A 349 5.19 -11.07 5.74
CA ARG A 349 5.45 -12.52 5.80
C ARG A 349 6.40 -12.92 6.94
N TYR A 350 7.27 -12.00 7.37
CA TYR A 350 8.27 -12.24 8.41
C TYR A 350 7.75 -11.86 9.81
N VAL A 351 6.53 -11.34 9.93
CA VAL A 351 5.92 -11.09 11.25
C VAL A 351 5.78 -12.44 11.97
N PRO A 352 6.29 -12.60 13.21
CA PRO A 352 6.40 -13.91 13.85
C PRO A 352 5.10 -14.71 13.93
N THR A 353 3.97 -14.05 14.19
CA THR A 353 2.63 -14.66 14.23
C THR A 353 2.20 -15.23 12.87
N VAL A 354 2.62 -14.59 11.78
CA VAL A 354 2.34 -14.98 10.40
C VAL A 354 3.32 -16.06 9.94
N HIS A 355 4.60 -15.89 10.26
CA HIS A 355 5.64 -16.84 9.90
C HIS A 355 5.44 -18.21 10.56
N GLY A 356 5.05 -18.25 11.84
CA GLY A 356 4.72 -19.51 12.52
C GLY A 356 3.51 -20.22 11.89
N PHE A 357 2.53 -19.47 11.40
CA PHE A 357 1.40 -20.02 10.66
C PHE A 357 1.82 -20.59 9.30
N GLN A 358 2.67 -19.87 8.55
CA GLN A 358 3.24 -20.36 7.28
C GLN A 358 4.04 -21.65 7.46
N GLN A 359 4.90 -21.72 8.48
CA GLN A 359 5.66 -22.94 8.81
C GLN A 359 4.74 -24.11 9.15
N THR A 360 3.64 -23.84 9.87
CA THR A 360 2.64 -24.85 10.21
C THR A 360 1.95 -25.39 8.95
N ILE A 361 1.53 -24.51 8.03
CA ILE A 361 0.94 -24.92 6.75
C ILE A 361 1.94 -25.73 5.92
N ALA A 362 3.18 -25.25 5.79
CA ALA A 362 4.22 -25.95 5.04
C ALA A 362 4.50 -27.34 5.63
N SER A 363 4.57 -27.47 6.95
CA SER A 363 4.71 -28.76 7.65
C SER A 363 3.53 -29.70 7.38
N VAL A 364 2.29 -29.19 7.42
CA VAL A 364 1.08 -29.96 7.12
C VAL A 364 1.06 -30.42 5.65
N LEU A 365 1.40 -29.54 4.71
CA LEU A 365 1.48 -29.86 3.28
C LEU A 365 2.58 -30.89 2.99
N MET A 366 3.76 -30.74 3.58
CA MET A 366 4.84 -31.74 3.47
C MET A 366 4.43 -33.08 4.07
N LYS A 367 3.72 -33.09 5.20
CA LYS A 367 3.18 -34.32 5.80
C LYS A 367 2.12 -34.96 4.91
N ARG A 368 1.25 -34.18 4.25
CA ARG A 368 0.26 -34.67 3.28
C ARG A 368 0.91 -35.26 2.03
N GLN A 369 1.89 -34.57 1.45
CA GLN A 369 2.66 -35.08 0.31
C GLN A 369 3.40 -36.38 0.67
N LYS A 370 3.99 -36.46 1.88
CA LYS A 370 4.57 -37.72 2.37
C LYS A 370 3.52 -38.82 2.55
N ALA A 371 2.35 -38.50 3.10
CA ALA A 371 1.26 -39.48 3.26
C ALA A 371 0.68 -39.97 1.92
N GLU A 372 0.58 -39.08 0.93
CA GLU A 372 0.19 -39.43 -0.44
C GLU A 372 1.27 -40.29 -1.11
N GLN A 373 2.55 -39.95 -0.99
CA GLN A 373 3.65 -40.78 -1.47
C GLN A 373 3.65 -42.17 -0.81
N VAL A 374 3.45 -42.26 0.52
CA VAL A 374 3.35 -43.54 1.24
C VAL A 374 2.17 -44.38 0.75
N LYS A 375 1.00 -43.77 0.52
CA LYS A 375 -0.15 -44.46 -0.08
C LYS A 375 0.15 -44.95 -1.50
N THR A 376 0.83 -44.16 -2.32
CA THR A 376 1.23 -44.58 -3.67
C THR A 376 2.26 -45.72 -3.64
N PHE A 377 3.14 -45.75 -2.63
CA PHE A 377 4.09 -46.85 -2.40
C PHE A 377 3.42 -48.12 -1.84
N GLU A 378 2.40 -48.02 -0.99
CA GLU A 378 1.61 -49.17 -0.50
C GLU A 378 0.70 -49.76 -1.60
N VAL A 379 0.17 -48.90 -2.48
CA VAL A 379 -0.61 -49.34 -3.65
C VAL A 379 0.30 -49.97 -4.71
N SER A 380 1.57 -49.55 -4.84
CA SER A 380 2.49 -50.20 -5.78
C SER A 380 3.14 -51.49 -5.23
N SER A 381 3.29 -51.62 -3.91
CA SER A 381 3.80 -52.86 -3.27
C SER A 381 2.75 -53.96 -3.13
N SER A 382 1.47 -53.65 -3.30
CA SER A 382 0.37 -54.64 -3.29
C SER A 382 0.11 -55.30 -4.65
N PHE A 383 0.85 -54.94 -5.70
CA PHE A 383 0.73 -55.53 -7.06
C PHE A 383 1.85 -56.51 -7.44
N SER A 384 2.71 -56.97 -6.51
CA SER A 384 3.83 -57.87 -6.84
C SER A 384 3.79 -59.28 -6.26
N ASP A 385 2.72 -59.71 -5.57
CA ASP A 385 2.67 -61.03 -4.90
C ASP A 385 1.58 -61.99 -5.42
N GLU A 386 1.32 -62.01 -6.72
CA GLU A 386 0.66 -63.17 -7.36
C GLU A 386 1.37 -63.56 -8.66
N ASN A 387 2.32 -64.50 -8.57
CA ASN A 387 2.42 -65.65 -9.49
C ASN A 387 3.71 -66.46 -9.26
N ILE A 388 3.72 -67.32 -8.23
CA ILE A 388 4.55 -68.54 -8.25
C ILE A 388 3.78 -69.66 -7.54
N THR A 389 3.26 -70.62 -8.31
CA THR A 389 3.45 -72.09 -8.17
C THR A 389 2.21 -72.89 -8.62
N THR A 390 2.22 -73.43 -9.84
CA THR A 390 1.51 -74.69 -10.13
C THR A 390 2.47 -75.63 -10.88
N ARG A 391 2.94 -76.65 -10.16
CA ARG A 391 3.52 -77.87 -10.74
C ARG A 391 2.46 -78.96 -10.62
N SER A 392 1.98 -79.49 -11.75
CA SER A 392 1.66 -80.91 -11.82
C SER A 392 2.11 -81.45 -13.18
N LYS A 393 3.04 -82.41 -13.13
CA LYS A 393 3.43 -83.26 -14.24
C LYS A 393 2.38 -84.35 -14.37
N GLN A 394 1.88 -84.62 -15.57
CA GLN A 394 1.74 -86.00 -16.03
C GLN A 394 1.48 -86.10 -17.55
N ASN A 395 2.29 -86.97 -18.14
CA ASN A 395 2.04 -87.85 -19.29
C ASN A 395 2.05 -87.27 -20.72
N GLN A 396 3.22 -87.49 -21.35
CA GLN A 396 3.29 -87.99 -22.73
C GLN A 396 2.35 -89.20 -22.93
N ARG A 397 1.58 -89.19 -24.03
CA ARG A 397 1.56 -90.27 -25.04
C ARG A 397 0.64 -89.95 -26.22
N LEU A 398 1.20 -90.15 -27.42
CA LEU A 398 0.59 -90.62 -28.69
C LEU A 398 -0.35 -89.64 -29.40
N ALA A 399 0.09 -89.01 -30.50
CA ALA A 399 0.16 -89.55 -31.88
C ALA A 399 -1.20 -89.47 -32.61
N GLN A 400 -1.34 -88.47 -33.48
CA GLN A 400 -1.55 -88.63 -34.93
C GLN A 400 -1.36 -87.29 -35.63
#